data_AF-A0A7C0UI90-F1
#
_entry.id   AF-A0A7C0UI90-F1
#
_cell.length_a   1.000
_cell.length_b   1.000
_cell.length_c   1.000
_cell.angle_alpha   90.00
_cell.angle_beta   90.00
_cell.angle_gamma   90.00
#
_symmetry.space_group_name_H-M   'P 1'
#
loop_
_entity.id
_entity.type
_entity.pdbx_description
1 polymer ?
#
loop_
_entity_poly.entity_id
_entity_poly.type
_entity_poly.pdbx_seq_one_letter_code
_entity_poly.pdbx_strand_id
1 'polypeptide(L)'
;MVNGKISGVSVEVQLVLGINLPPIRINGDCYCGEYFSAKARINDSAILSVPIASPQNKSINCFTTDKDKNIELRKSSGNGHGTLFNQNIALKVNERGVCHTRYPNNNLRLIKMIYGGRMEIWEIALVSQNGSFFAPTQKTYEAKFYWDKKMGKIVCPRFDKSWPQIVEFGKNLLNEEDMLEPIEKHESDLAERRKNEKEAASYRLAMLKKPNTGYVLWWSHAQGYGAIKMYNYIARVHWKEIFRCHLLAFLSPGEIVKYSALRTPNGKTSFRKEAVGVMPVG
;
A
#
# COMPACT_ATOMS: atom_id res chain seq x y z
N MET A 1 -0.58 -8.59 -0.62
CA MET A 1 -1.17 -7.26 -0.30
C MET A 1 -2.66 -7.39 -0.52
N VAL A 2 -3.45 -6.84 0.39
CA VAL A 2 -4.91 -6.97 0.40
C VAL A 2 -5.47 -5.56 0.57
N ASN A 3 -6.39 -5.15 -0.30
CA ASN A 3 -7.23 -3.99 -0.07
C ASN A 3 -8.13 -4.30 1.11
N GLY A 4 -8.21 -3.42 2.11
CA GLY A 4 -8.90 -3.80 3.32
C GLY A 4 -9.14 -2.67 4.31
N LYS A 5 -9.96 -2.98 5.30
CA LYS A 5 -10.24 -2.12 6.44
C LYS A 5 -9.32 -2.47 7.60
N ILE A 6 -8.74 -1.46 8.22
CA ILE A 6 -8.00 -1.61 9.47
C ILE A 6 -9.01 -1.42 10.61
N SER A 7 -9.21 -2.45 11.44
CA SER A 7 -10.10 -2.32 12.61
C SER A 7 -9.69 -1.15 13.50
N GLY A 8 -10.65 -0.29 13.84
CA GLY A 8 -10.45 0.90 14.66
C GLY A 8 -9.90 2.14 13.95
N VAL A 9 -9.69 2.08 12.63
CA VAL A 9 -9.22 3.21 11.81
C VAL A 9 -10.32 3.64 10.84
N SER A 10 -10.61 4.94 10.78
CA SER A 10 -11.38 5.53 9.68
C SER A 10 -10.50 6.49 8.88
N VAL A 11 -10.92 6.79 7.66
CA VAL A 11 -10.23 7.70 6.75
C VAL A 11 -11.16 8.85 6.42
N GLU A 12 -10.65 10.06 6.53
CA GLU A 12 -11.38 11.27 6.20
C GLU A 12 -10.53 12.09 5.25
N VAL A 13 -11.14 12.62 4.19
CA VAL A 13 -10.46 13.50 3.25
C VAL A 13 -11.18 14.83 3.26
N GLN A 14 -10.48 15.87 3.69
CA GLN A 14 -10.96 17.23 3.62
C GLN A 14 -10.22 17.96 2.52
N LEU A 15 -10.95 18.58 1.61
CA LEU A 15 -10.36 19.53 0.68
C LEU A 15 -10.22 20.90 1.33
N VAL A 16 -9.01 21.43 1.35
CA VAL A 16 -8.76 22.84 1.66
C VAL A 16 -8.59 23.55 0.33
N LEU A 17 -9.74 23.79 -0.31
CA LEU A 17 -9.84 24.80 -1.35
C LEU A 17 -9.95 26.15 -0.61
N GLY A 18 -9.66 27.27 -1.26
CA GLY A 18 -9.85 28.62 -0.68
C GLY A 18 -11.29 28.98 -0.23
N ILE A 19 -12.19 27.98 -0.09
CA ILE A 19 -13.57 28.05 0.39
C ILE A 19 -13.83 26.80 1.26
N ASN A 20 -14.42 26.98 2.44
CA ASN A 20 -14.74 25.92 3.41
C ASN A 20 -15.71 24.87 2.82
N LEU A 21 -15.19 23.79 2.25
CA LEU A 21 -15.99 22.60 1.94
C LEU A 21 -16.07 21.69 3.17
N PRO A 22 -17.23 21.06 3.44
CA PRO A 22 -17.34 20.08 4.50
C PRO A 22 -16.41 18.89 4.24
N PRO A 23 -15.77 18.33 5.28
CA PRO A 23 -14.92 17.15 5.12
C PRO A 23 -15.74 15.98 4.59
N ILE A 24 -15.19 15.26 3.61
CA ILE A 24 -15.82 14.04 3.09
C ILE A 24 -15.25 12.88 3.92
N ARG A 25 -16.12 12.26 4.72
CA ARG A 25 -15.78 11.05 5.47
C ARG A 25 -15.85 9.84 4.55
N ILE A 26 -14.79 9.03 4.50
CA ILE A 26 -14.67 7.91 3.58
C ILE A 26 -14.27 6.66 4.35
N ASN A 27 -15.22 5.75 4.56
CA ASN A 27 -14.94 4.48 5.22
C ASN A 27 -14.50 3.40 4.21
N GLY A 28 -13.20 3.29 3.96
CA GLY A 28 -12.58 2.21 3.17
C GLY A 28 -12.22 2.62 1.74
N ASP A 29 -12.09 1.63 0.84
CA ASP A 29 -11.67 1.77 -0.57
C ASP A 29 -12.73 2.47 -1.44
N CYS A 30 -13.13 3.67 -1.06
CA CYS A 30 -14.27 4.35 -1.64
C CYS A 30 -13.85 5.61 -2.38
N TYR A 31 -14.58 5.84 -3.47
CA TYR A 31 -14.54 7.03 -4.31
C TYR A 31 -14.75 8.30 -3.47
N CYS A 32 -13.90 9.32 -3.66
CA CYS A 32 -14.04 10.61 -2.99
C CYS A 32 -14.99 11.58 -3.73
N GLY A 33 -15.60 11.17 -4.86
CA GLY A 33 -16.56 11.97 -5.62
C GLY A 33 -15.99 12.72 -6.84
N GLU A 34 -16.86 13.07 -7.80
CA GLU A 34 -16.54 13.98 -8.93
C GLU A 34 -16.33 15.42 -8.42
N TYR A 35 -16.80 15.72 -7.22
CA TYR A 35 -16.75 17.04 -6.57
C TYR A 35 -15.32 17.60 -6.42
N PHE A 36 -14.30 16.75 -6.37
CA PHE A 36 -12.90 17.17 -6.33
C PHE A 36 -12.41 17.81 -7.64
N SER A 37 -12.94 17.39 -8.79
CA SER A 37 -12.37 17.75 -10.10
C SER A 37 -12.79 19.14 -10.58
N ALA A 38 -14.00 19.58 -10.24
CA ALA A 38 -14.58 20.81 -10.79
C ALA A 38 -14.15 22.10 -10.07
N LYS A 39 -13.58 22.03 -8.87
CA LYS A 39 -13.27 23.22 -8.03
C LYS A 39 -11.83 23.37 -7.60
N ALA A 40 -11.00 22.34 -7.72
CA ALA A 40 -9.60 22.39 -7.30
C ALA A 40 -8.76 23.24 -8.27
N ARG A 41 -8.00 24.18 -7.73
CA ARG A 41 -7.11 25.12 -8.43
C ARG A 41 -5.64 24.78 -8.17
N ILE A 42 -4.77 25.40 -8.97
CA ILE A 42 -3.32 25.39 -8.72
C ILE A 42 -3.07 25.99 -7.33
N ASN A 43 -2.26 25.29 -6.50
CA ASN A 43 -1.92 25.59 -5.11
C ASN A 43 -2.92 25.18 -4.02
N ASP A 44 -4.04 24.53 -4.38
CA ASP A 44 -4.92 23.94 -3.37
C ASP A 44 -4.26 22.73 -2.68
N SER A 45 -4.77 22.38 -1.49
CA SER A 45 -4.32 21.20 -0.76
C SER A 45 -5.50 20.35 -0.28
N ALA A 46 -5.24 19.07 -0.09
CA ALA A 46 -6.14 18.16 0.61
C ALA A 46 -5.51 17.78 1.95
N ILE A 47 -6.31 17.71 3.00
CA ILE A 47 -5.92 17.12 4.27
C ILE A 47 -6.46 15.69 4.29
N LEU A 48 -5.55 14.73 4.33
CA LEU A 48 -5.86 13.34 4.64
C LEU A 48 -5.77 13.17 6.16
N SER A 49 -6.91 12.89 6.78
CA SER A 49 -7.08 12.73 8.21
C SER A 49 -7.38 11.26 8.53
N VAL A 50 -6.62 10.67 9.44
CA VAL A 50 -6.73 9.27 9.83
C VAL A 50 -6.92 9.20 11.35
N PRO A 51 -8.17 9.30 11.83
CA PRO A 51 -8.50 9.04 13.22
C PRO A 51 -8.40 7.54 13.54
N ILE A 52 -7.85 7.25 14.72
CA ILE A 52 -7.71 5.92 15.30
C ILE A 52 -8.40 5.93 16.64
N ALA A 53 -9.40 5.06 16.80
CA ALA A 53 -10.18 4.96 18.02
C ALA A 53 -9.33 4.43 19.20
N SER A 54 -9.71 4.81 20.43
CA SER A 54 -9.26 4.14 21.64
C SER A 54 -9.94 2.76 21.78
N PRO A 55 -9.26 1.68 22.23
CA PRO A 55 -7.86 1.60 22.69
C PRO A 55 -6.84 1.21 21.60
N GLN A 56 -7.25 1.17 20.32
CA GLN A 56 -6.39 0.72 19.21
C GLN A 56 -5.18 1.65 18.97
N ASN A 57 -5.22 2.89 19.48
CA ASN A 57 -4.13 3.83 19.36
C ASN A 57 -2.79 3.36 19.95
N LYS A 58 -2.78 2.48 20.97
CA LYS A 58 -1.52 1.96 21.54
C LYS A 58 -0.80 1.01 20.59
N SER A 59 -1.52 0.32 19.71
CA SER A 59 -0.95 -0.68 18.80
C SER A 59 -0.78 -0.18 17.37
N ILE A 60 -1.27 1.02 17.04
CA ILE A 60 -1.17 1.61 15.70
C ILE A 60 -0.42 2.93 15.76
N ASN A 61 0.70 3.00 15.05
CA ASN A 61 1.51 4.20 14.93
C ASN A 61 1.62 4.64 13.47
N CYS A 62 1.80 5.94 13.23
CA CYS A 62 2.05 6.47 11.90
C CYS A 62 3.52 6.87 11.77
N PHE A 63 4.12 6.57 10.62
CA PHE A 63 5.53 6.86 10.37
C PHE A 63 5.78 7.33 8.94
N THR A 64 6.95 7.93 8.73
CA THR A 64 7.49 8.27 7.41
C THR A 64 8.83 7.61 7.21
N THR A 65 9.26 7.54 5.95
CA THR A 65 10.54 6.96 5.56
C THR A 65 11.30 7.91 4.67
N ASP A 66 12.57 8.16 4.98
CA ASP A 66 13.45 8.89 4.08
C ASP A 66 13.94 8.01 2.91
N LYS A 67 14.88 8.53 2.10
CA LYS A 67 15.45 7.80 0.95
C LYS A 67 16.30 6.60 1.37
N ASP A 68 16.88 6.65 2.56
CA ASP A 68 17.75 5.61 3.12
C ASP A 68 16.96 4.61 3.99
N LYS A 69 15.62 4.74 3.98
CA LYS A 69 14.64 3.94 4.73
C LYS A 69 14.71 4.11 6.25
N ASN A 70 15.29 5.20 6.74
CA ASN A 70 15.17 5.57 8.14
C ASN A 70 13.72 5.92 8.46
N ILE A 71 13.29 5.62 9.68
CA ILE A 71 11.89 5.72 10.09
C ILE A 71 11.74 6.84 11.11
N GLU A 72 10.80 7.74 10.85
CA GLU A 72 10.42 8.79 11.78
C GLU A 72 8.94 8.67 12.15
N LEU A 73 8.65 8.65 13.45
CA LEU A 73 7.29 8.69 13.97
C LEU A 73 6.64 10.03 13.67
N ARG A 74 5.40 9.98 13.17
CA ARG A 74 4.61 11.18 13.01
C ARG A 74 3.99 11.58 14.33
N LYS A 75 4.05 12.89 14.61
CA LYS A 75 3.28 13.50 15.69
C LYS A 75 1.79 13.31 15.41
N SER A 76 1.05 12.99 16.45
CA SER A 76 -0.41 12.92 16.44
C SER A 76 -1.01 13.98 17.35
N SER A 77 -2.23 14.41 17.07
CA SER A 77 -3.05 15.15 18.03
C SER A 77 -3.98 14.17 18.76
N GLY A 78 -4.01 14.24 20.09
CA GLY A 78 -5.02 13.55 20.89
C GLY A 78 -6.33 14.33 20.85
N ASN A 79 -7.46 13.66 20.60
CA ASN A 79 -8.78 14.31 20.53
C ASN A 79 -9.75 13.81 21.62
N GLY A 80 -9.24 13.30 22.75
CA GLY A 80 -10.05 12.75 23.86
C GLY A 80 -10.69 11.38 23.57
N HIS A 81 -10.88 11.01 22.30
CA HIS A 81 -11.50 9.76 21.85
C HIS A 81 -10.52 8.81 21.12
N GLY A 82 -9.28 9.25 20.92
CA GLY A 82 -8.27 8.50 20.19
C GLY A 82 -7.13 9.38 19.69
N THR A 83 -6.46 8.88 18.66
CA THR A 83 -5.28 9.50 18.04
C THR A 83 -5.61 9.92 16.62
N LEU A 84 -5.31 11.16 16.24
CA LEU A 84 -5.52 11.67 14.89
C LEU A 84 -4.19 11.95 14.19
N PHE A 85 -4.03 11.37 12.99
CA PHE A 85 -2.90 11.66 12.10
C PHE A 85 -3.39 12.45 10.88
N ASN A 86 -2.75 13.60 10.63
CA ASN A 86 -3.09 14.45 9.48
C ASN A 86 -1.90 14.56 8.53
N GLN A 87 -2.19 14.54 7.24
CA GLN A 87 -1.24 14.84 6.17
C GLN A 87 -1.84 15.89 5.24
N ASN A 88 -1.13 17.01 5.09
CA ASN A 88 -1.41 17.93 3.99
C ASN A 88 -0.81 17.36 2.70
N ILE A 89 -1.64 17.21 1.67
CA ILE A 89 -1.30 16.70 0.36
C ILE A 89 -1.53 17.82 -0.65
N ALA A 90 -0.44 18.36 -1.18
CA ALA A 90 -0.50 19.36 -2.23
C ALA A 90 -1.15 18.79 -3.50
N LEU A 91 -2.12 19.53 -4.03
CA LEU A 91 -2.74 19.22 -5.31
C LEU A 91 -1.93 19.84 -6.45
N LYS A 92 -1.84 19.12 -7.57
CA LYS A 92 -1.16 19.56 -8.78
C LYS A 92 -2.14 19.54 -9.95
N VAL A 93 -1.95 20.46 -10.89
CA VAL A 93 -2.74 20.51 -12.12
C VAL A 93 -1.81 20.18 -13.28
N ASN A 94 -2.23 19.29 -14.17
CA ASN A 94 -1.48 19.00 -15.38
C ASN A 94 -1.80 20.01 -16.50
N GLU A 95 -1.11 19.91 -17.63
CA GLU A 95 -1.29 20.80 -18.80
C GLU A 95 -2.74 20.82 -19.33
N ARG A 96 -3.54 19.79 -19.05
CA ARG A 96 -4.95 19.69 -19.46
C ARG A 96 -5.92 20.21 -18.40
N GLY A 97 -5.44 20.89 -17.35
CA GLY A 97 -6.28 21.39 -16.27
C GLY A 97 -6.75 20.31 -15.28
N VAL A 98 -6.24 19.08 -15.37
CA VAL A 98 -6.70 17.97 -14.51
C VAL A 98 -5.92 17.92 -13.21
N CYS A 99 -6.65 18.01 -12.10
CA CYS A 99 -6.12 17.97 -10.75
C CYS A 99 -5.69 16.56 -10.33
N HIS A 100 -4.54 16.44 -9.67
CA HIS A 100 -3.97 15.17 -9.22
C HIS A 100 -3.03 15.33 -8.01
N THR A 101 -2.76 14.23 -7.32
CA THR A 101 -1.74 14.13 -6.28
C THR A 101 -0.49 13.44 -6.80
N ARG A 102 0.65 13.57 -6.10
CA ARG A 102 1.93 12.97 -6.53
C ARG A 102 2.64 12.22 -5.40
N TYR A 103 3.02 10.98 -5.69
CA TYR A 103 3.93 10.18 -4.86
C TYR A 103 5.32 10.83 -4.77
N PRO A 104 6.02 10.79 -3.62
CA PRO A 104 5.69 10.06 -2.38
C PRO A 104 4.80 10.79 -1.37
N ASN A 105 4.43 12.04 -1.62
CA ASN A 105 3.81 12.90 -0.59
C ASN A 105 2.28 12.75 -0.49
N ASN A 106 1.71 11.77 -1.19
CA ASN A 106 0.26 11.56 -1.29
C ASN A 106 -0.28 10.44 -0.40
N ASN A 107 0.51 9.95 0.56
CA ASN A 107 0.12 8.84 1.42
C ASN A 107 0.59 9.02 2.86
N LEU A 108 -0.07 8.25 3.73
CA LEU A 108 0.30 7.99 5.12
C LEU A 108 0.60 6.51 5.27
N ARG A 109 1.60 6.18 6.11
CA ARG A 109 1.93 4.80 6.46
C ARG A 109 1.64 4.55 7.93
N LEU A 110 0.90 3.48 8.19
CA LEU A 110 0.63 2.99 9.52
C LEU A 110 1.36 1.68 9.74
N ILE A 111 1.94 1.52 10.92
CA ILE A 111 2.37 0.23 11.45
C ILE A 111 1.35 -0.20 12.51
N LYS A 112 0.91 -1.45 12.42
CA LYS A 112 0.01 -2.06 13.41
C LYS A 112 0.69 -3.27 14.02
N MET A 113 0.88 -3.24 15.33
CA MET A 113 1.33 -4.38 16.12
C MET A 113 0.11 -5.22 16.53
N ILE A 114 0.25 -6.53 16.39
CA ILE A 114 -0.78 -7.52 16.68
C ILE A 114 -0.13 -8.55 17.61
N TYR A 115 -0.91 -9.04 18.56
CA TYR A 115 -0.48 -10.03 19.54
C TYR A 115 0.32 -11.20 18.93
N GLY A 116 1.36 -11.60 19.65
CA GLY A 116 2.30 -12.65 19.26
C GLY A 116 3.34 -12.15 18.25
N GLY A 117 3.72 -10.88 18.33
CA GLY A 117 4.75 -10.27 17.50
C GLY A 117 4.38 -10.12 16.03
N ARG A 118 3.09 -10.16 15.67
CA ARG A 118 2.66 -9.93 14.29
C ARG A 118 2.64 -8.44 13.98
N MET A 119 3.06 -8.08 12.79
CA MET A 119 3.13 -6.70 12.33
C MET A 119 2.50 -6.57 10.96
N GLU A 120 1.67 -5.55 10.79
CA GLU A 120 1.15 -5.14 9.50
C GLU A 120 1.57 -3.70 9.19
N ILE A 121 1.93 -3.44 7.94
CA ILE A 121 2.16 -2.09 7.44
C ILE A 121 1.09 -1.77 6.42
N TRP A 122 0.40 -0.67 6.65
CA TRP A 122 -0.70 -0.19 5.83
C TRP A 122 -0.34 1.17 5.22
N GLU A 123 -0.72 1.37 3.96
CA GLU A 123 -0.58 2.63 3.24
C GLU A 123 -1.97 3.15 2.90
N ILE A 124 -2.27 4.36 3.36
CA ILE A 124 -3.51 5.09 3.05
C ILE A 124 -3.11 6.22 2.12
N ALA A 125 -3.61 6.22 0.89
CA ALA A 125 -3.18 7.17 -0.14
C ALA A 125 -4.35 7.99 -0.65
N LEU A 126 -4.13 9.28 -0.92
CA LEU A 126 -5.02 10.07 -1.76
C LEU A 126 -4.49 10.03 -3.19
N VAL A 127 -5.23 9.41 -4.10
CA VAL A 127 -4.83 9.22 -5.49
C VAL A 127 -5.85 9.86 -6.43
N SER A 128 -5.39 10.27 -7.61
CA SER A 128 -6.28 10.79 -8.67
C SER A 128 -6.12 9.98 -9.95
N GLN A 129 -7.24 9.58 -10.53
CA GLN A 129 -7.32 8.96 -11.85
C GLN A 129 -8.30 9.75 -12.71
N ASN A 130 -7.80 10.33 -13.81
CA ASN A 130 -8.58 11.19 -14.70
C ASN A 130 -9.31 12.35 -13.99
N GLY A 131 -8.73 12.88 -12.90
CA GLY A 131 -9.33 13.98 -12.13
C GLY A 131 -10.26 13.54 -11.01
N SER A 132 -10.64 12.27 -10.98
CA SER A 132 -11.40 11.65 -9.89
C SER A 132 -10.48 11.23 -8.76
N PHE A 133 -10.84 11.57 -7.52
CA PHE A 133 -10.04 11.29 -6.34
C PHE A 133 -10.54 10.06 -5.58
N PHE A 134 -9.59 9.32 -5.01
CA PHE A 134 -9.84 8.09 -4.24
C PHE A 134 -8.90 8.03 -3.04
N ALA A 135 -9.37 7.41 -1.95
CA ALA A 135 -8.61 7.25 -0.71
C ALA A 135 -8.35 5.77 -0.35
N PRO A 136 -7.73 4.96 -1.25
CA PRO A 136 -7.55 3.54 -1.00
C PRO A 136 -6.69 3.25 0.24
N THR A 137 -7.03 2.16 0.94
CA THR A 137 -6.29 1.65 2.09
C THR A 137 -5.71 0.28 1.76
N GLN A 138 -4.39 0.16 1.80
CA GLN A 138 -3.68 -1.03 1.31
C GLN A 138 -2.73 -1.60 2.35
N LYS A 139 -2.87 -2.89 2.68
CA LYS A 139 -1.82 -3.60 3.42
C LYS A 139 -0.63 -3.87 2.51
N THR A 140 0.46 -3.13 2.68
CA THR A 140 1.68 -3.24 1.88
C THR A 140 2.59 -4.34 2.39
N TYR A 141 2.65 -4.54 3.71
CA TYR A 141 3.43 -5.60 4.32
C TYR A 141 2.71 -6.31 5.46
N GLU A 142 3.08 -7.57 5.63
CA GLU A 142 2.76 -8.38 6.79
C GLU A 142 4.01 -9.17 7.16
N ALA A 143 4.35 -9.16 8.44
CA ALA A 143 5.52 -9.82 8.99
C ALA A 143 5.26 -10.29 10.41
N LYS A 144 6.21 -11.08 10.94
CA LYS A 144 6.18 -11.53 12.32
C LYS A 144 7.59 -11.43 12.90
N PHE A 145 7.66 -10.98 14.15
CA PHE A 145 8.84 -11.01 14.98
C PHE A 145 8.94 -12.35 15.68
N TYR A 146 10.17 -12.86 15.80
CA TYR A 146 10.48 -14.11 16.46
C TYR A 146 11.63 -13.91 17.44
N TRP A 147 11.69 -14.76 18.45
CA TRP A 147 12.84 -14.86 19.33
C TRP A 147 13.85 -15.85 18.76
N ASP A 148 15.06 -15.40 18.47
CA ASP A 148 16.17 -16.28 18.09
C ASP A 148 16.93 -16.69 19.36
N LYS A 149 16.71 -17.94 19.81
CA LYS A 149 17.36 -18.48 21.01
C LYS A 149 18.87 -18.63 20.85
N LYS A 150 19.36 -18.88 19.63
CA LYS A 150 20.78 -19.09 19.36
C LYS A 150 21.55 -17.77 19.41
N MET A 151 20.93 -16.70 18.89
CA MET A 151 21.52 -15.37 18.87
C MET A 151 21.13 -14.50 20.08
N GLY A 152 20.16 -14.95 20.89
CA GLY A 152 19.66 -14.20 22.06
C GLY A 152 19.01 -12.87 21.69
N LYS A 153 18.31 -12.78 20.53
CA LYS A 153 17.76 -11.52 20.04
C LYS A 153 16.42 -11.68 19.31
N ILE A 154 15.68 -10.59 19.23
CA ILE A 154 14.48 -10.47 18.39
C ILE A 154 14.89 -10.27 16.93
N VAL A 155 14.22 -11.00 16.03
CA VAL A 155 14.46 -10.98 14.58
C VAL A 155 13.14 -10.89 13.81
N CYS A 156 13.18 -10.32 12.61
CA CYS A 156 12.06 -10.33 11.68
C CYS A 156 12.56 -10.78 10.29
N PRO A 157 12.50 -12.09 9.98
CA PRO A 157 13.14 -12.66 8.79
C PRO A 157 12.78 -11.98 7.47
N ARG A 158 11.55 -11.44 7.36
CA ARG A 158 11.09 -10.71 6.19
C ARG A 158 11.92 -9.44 5.91
N PHE A 159 12.38 -8.77 6.96
CA PHE A 159 12.97 -7.43 6.89
C PHE A 159 14.41 -7.33 7.35
N ASP A 160 14.94 -8.33 8.08
CA ASP A 160 16.30 -8.29 8.64
C ASP A 160 17.39 -7.86 7.64
N LYS A 161 17.27 -8.28 6.37
CA LYS A 161 18.22 -7.90 5.31
C LYS A 161 17.74 -6.75 4.43
N SER A 162 16.43 -6.63 4.22
CA SER A 162 15.86 -5.74 3.20
C SER A 162 15.50 -4.36 3.73
N TRP A 163 15.28 -4.25 5.04
CA TRP A 163 14.92 -3.04 5.75
C TRP A 163 15.22 -3.17 7.26
N PRO A 164 16.49 -3.23 7.68
CA PRO A 164 16.84 -3.44 9.08
C PRO A 164 16.24 -2.37 10.02
N GLN A 165 16.06 -1.13 9.54
CA GLN A 165 15.47 -0.05 10.34
C GLN A 165 14.01 -0.34 10.77
N ILE A 166 13.19 -1.01 9.95
CA ILE A 166 11.82 -1.38 10.36
C ILE A 166 11.83 -2.44 11.46
N VAL A 167 12.87 -3.26 11.52
CA VAL A 167 13.02 -4.28 12.56
C VAL A 167 13.33 -3.62 13.89
N GLU A 168 14.31 -2.72 13.93
CA GLU A 168 14.64 -1.96 15.15
C GLU A 168 13.47 -1.10 15.61
N PHE A 169 12.80 -0.42 14.68
CA PHE A 169 11.62 0.35 15.00
C PHE A 169 10.48 -0.52 15.57
N GLY A 170 10.19 -1.66 14.94
CA GLY A 170 9.12 -2.54 15.40
C GLY A 170 9.41 -3.21 16.75
N LYS A 171 10.69 -3.46 17.09
CA LYS A 171 11.08 -3.93 18.43
C LYS A 171 10.66 -2.96 19.53
N ASN A 172 10.82 -1.65 19.29
CA ASN A 172 10.41 -0.61 20.24
C ASN A 172 8.89 -0.50 20.41
N LEU A 173 8.11 -1.13 19.52
CA LEU A 173 6.65 -1.16 19.57
C LEU A 173 6.09 -2.49 20.09
N LEU A 174 6.94 -3.50 20.33
CA LEU A 174 6.51 -4.75 20.97
C LEU A 174 6.21 -4.48 22.44
N ASN A 175 5.13 -5.06 22.94
CA ASN A 175 4.82 -5.05 24.36
C ASN A 175 5.58 -6.18 25.07
N GLU A 176 5.86 -6.02 26.37
CA GLU A 176 6.47 -7.09 27.18
C GLU A 176 5.61 -8.37 27.19
N GLU A 177 4.29 -8.23 27.03
CA GLU A 177 3.32 -9.32 26.91
C GLU A 177 3.32 -10.01 25.54
N ASP A 178 4.02 -9.47 24.53
CA ASP A 178 4.13 -10.11 23.22
C ASP A 178 5.01 -11.35 23.33
N MET A 179 4.40 -12.47 23.71
CA MET A 179 5.05 -13.79 23.76
C MET A 179 5.52 -14.19 22.35
N LEU A 180 6.79 -13.91 22.06
CA LEU A 180 7.39 -14.21 20.77
C LEU A 180 7.69 -15.70 20.63
N GLU A 181 7.28 -16.25 19.49
CA GLU A 181 7.61 -17.64 19.15
C GLU A 181 9.10 -17.78 18.78
N PRO A 182 9.71 -18.95 19.00
CA PRO A 182 11.04 -19.24 18.51
C PRO A 182 11.13 -19.16 16.98
N ILE A 183 12.25 -18.68 16.44
CA ILE A 183 12.47 -18.57 14.98
C ILE A 183 12.35 -19.92 14.25
N GLU A 184 12.59 -21.05 14.91
CA GLU A 184 12.44 -22.39 14.33
C GLU A 184 11.01 -22.63 13.80
N LYS A 185 10.00 -22.00 14.40
CA LYS A 185 8.61 -22.06 13.91
C LYS A 185 8.43 -21.35 12.57
N HIS A 186 9.21 -20.29 12.30
CA HIS A 186 9.20 -19.65 10.99
C HIS A 186 9.66 -20.63 9.89
N GLU A 187 10.69 -21.42 10.16
CA GLU A 187 11.23 -22.38 9.21
C GLU A 187 10.24 -23.52 8.92
N SER A 188 9.55 -24.02 9.95
CA SER A 188 8.49 -25.02 9.78
C SER A 188 7.31 -24.48 8.96
N ASP A 189 6.84 -23.27 9.27
CA ASP A 189 5.73 -22.63 8.54
C ASP A 189 6.09 -22.41 7.07
N LEU A 190 7.34 -22.04 6.77
CA LEU A 190 7.82 -21.89 5.40
C LEU A 190 7.90 -23.22 4.66
N ALA A 191 8.34 -24.30 5.33
CA ALA A 191 8.40 -25.62 4.72
C ALA A 191 7.00 -26.12 4.33
N GLU A 192 6.00 -25.90 5.19
CA GLU A 192 4.61 -26.25 4.92
C GLU A 192 4.03 -25.43 3.77
N ARG A 193 4.24 -24.10 3.77
CA ARG A 193 3.79 -23.23 2.67
C ARG A 193 4.38 -23.64 1.32
N ARG A 194 5.68 -23.98 1.28
CA ARG A 194 6.35 -24.46 0.06
C ARG A 194 5.73 -25.74 -0.49
N LYS A 195 5.21 -26.61 0.39
CA LYS A 195 4.50 -27.83 -0.03
C LYS A 195 3.22 -27.49 -0.78
N ASN A 196 2.43 -26.55 -0.25
CA ASN A 196 1.15 -26.12 -0.83
C ASN A 196 1.33 -25.22 -2.07
N GLU A 197 2.43 -24.47 -2.16
CA GLU A 197 2.72 -23.59 -3.30
C GLU A 197 3.06 -24.31 -4.61
N LYS A 198 3.47 -25.59 -4.56
CA LYS A 198 3.85 -26.35 -5.77
C LYS A 198 2.71 -26.47 -6.78
N GLU A 199 1.48 -26.70 -6.31
CA GLU A 199 0.31 -26.82 -7.19
C GLU A 199 -0.06 -25.48 -7.82
N ALA A 200 -0.11 -24.41 -7.03
CA ALA A 200 -0.36 -23.07 -7.52
C ALA A 200 0.74 -22.59 -8.51
N ALA A 201 1.99 -23.00 -8.29
CA ALA A 201 3.11 -22.67 -9.17
C ALA A 201 2.97 -23.33 -10.56
N SER A 202 2.50 -24.59 -10.61
CA SER A 202 2.22 -25.28 -11.87
C SER A 202 1.14 -24.56 -12.69
N TYR A 203 0.03 -24.18 -12.05
CA TYR A 203 -1.04 -23.42 -12.69
C TYR A 203 -0.55 -22.06 -13.21
N ARG A 204 0.18 -21.29 -12.39
CA ARG A 204 0.75 -20.00 -12.81
C ARG A 204 1.71 -20.16 -13.99
N LEU A 205 2.56 -21.18 -13.98
CA LEU A 205 3.49 -21.45 -15.08
C LEU A 205 2.74 -21.80 -16.37
N ALA A 206 1.68 -22.59 -16.30
CA ALA A 206 0.84 -22.91 -17.45
C ALA A 206 0.16 -21.65 -18.02
N MET A 207 -0.33 -20.75 -17.16
CA MET A 207 -0.91 -19.47 -17.59
C MET A 207 0.12 -18.55 -18.23
N LEU A 208 1.35 -18.49 -17.69
CA LEU A 208 2.43 -17.67 -18.27
C LEU A 208 2.86 -18.11 -19.67
N LYS A 209 2.66 -19.38 -20.04
CA LYS A 209 2.93 -19.88 -21.39
C LYS A 209 1.89 -19.42 -22.41
N LYS A 210 0.72 -18.97 -21.98
CA LYS A 210 -0.30 -18.42 -22.89
C LYS A 210 0.19 -17.07 -23.43
N PRO A 211 0.00 -16.79 -24.73
CA PRO A 211 0.33 -15.50 -25.31
C PRO A 211 -0.30 -14.37 -24.51
N ASN A 212 0.47 -13.30 -24.37
CA ASN A 212 0.04 -12.06 -23.74
C ASN A 212 -0.62 -12.20 -22.37
N THR A 213 -0.18 -13.18 -21.57
CA THR A 213 -0.71 -13.44 -20.24
C THR A 213 0.37 -13.18 -19.18
N GLY A 214 -0.05 -12.67 -18.04
CA GLY A 214 0.80 -12.47 -16.88
C GLY A 214 0.02 -12.57 -15.58
N TYR A 215 0.73 -12.53 -14.46
CA TYR A 215 0.09 -12.38 -13.16
C TYR A 215 0.73 -11.26 -12.35
N VAL A 216 -0.07 -10.60 -11.54
CA VAL A 216 0.33 -9.41 -10.80
C VAL A 216 1.22 -9.83 -9.63
N LEU A 217 2.47 -9.37 -9.60
CA LEU A 217 3.38 -9.58 -8.47
C LEU A 217 3.00 -8.67 -7.30
N TRP A 218 2.79 -7.39 -7.62
CA TRP A 218 2.48 -6.35 -6.67
C TRP A 218 1.83 -5.17 -7.37
N TRP A 219 1.03 -4.41 -6.62
CA TRP A 219 0.40 -3.15 -7.03
C TRP A 219 0.57 -2.14 -5.91
N SER A 220 0.87 -0.88 -6.22
CA SER A 220 0.85 0.22 -5.25
C SER A 220 -0.20 1.23 -5.68
N HIS A 221 -1.20 1.46 -4.82
CA HIS A 221 -2.18 2.52 -5.05
C HIS A 221 -1.53 3.90 -5.06
N ALA A 222 -0.69 4.20 -4.05
CA ALA A 222 -0.05 5.52 -3.93
C ALA A 222 0.78 5.89 -5.16
N GLN A 223 1.46 4.91 -5.78
CA GLN A 223 2.24 5.11 -7.00
C GLN A 223 1.42 5.01 -8.29
N GLY A 224 0.25 4.37 -8.26
CA GLY A 224 -0.62 4.15 -9.42
C GLY A 224 -0.05 3.16 -10.43
N TYR A 225 0.89 2.31 -10.03
CA TYR A 225 1.43 1.26 -10.88
C TYR A 225 1.79 0.00 -10.10
N GLY A 226 1.99 -1.08 -10.82
CA GLY A 226 2.41 -2.37 -10.30
C GLY A 226 3.38 -3.09 -11.22
N ALA A 227 3.67 -4.33 -10.86
CA ALA A 227 4.50 -5.24 -11.65
C ALA A 227 3.73 -6.51 -11.99
N ILE A 228 3.83 -6.94 -13.24
CA ILE A 228 3.27 -8.20 -13.74
C ILE A 228 4.43 -9.12 -14.09
N LYS A 229 4.42 -10.34 -13.56
CA LYS A 229 5.30 -11.41 -14.00
C LYS A 229 4.75 -11.98 -15.31
N MET A 230 5.62 -12.05 -16.30
CA MET A 230 5.40 -12.72 -17.58
C MET A 230 6.40 -13.89 -17.68
N TYR A 231 6.32 -14.67 -18.75
CA TYR A 231 7.19 -15.85 -18.94
C TYR A 231 8.68 -15.49 -18.79
N ASN A 232 9.15 -14.48 -19.53
CA ASN A 232 10.58 -14.14 -19.60
C ASN A 232 10.99 -12.83 -18.91
N TYR A 233 10.05 -12.02 -18.44
CA TYR A 233 10.36 -10.71 -17.87
C TYR A 233 9.30 -10.27 -16.86
N ILE A 234 9.62 -9.19 -16.15
CA ILE A 234 8.68 -8.48 -15.30
C ILE A 234 8.41 -7.14 -15.99
N ALA A 235 7.14 -6.86 -16.25
CA ALA A 235 6.71 -5.59 -16.85
C ALA A 235 6.05 -4.71 -15.79
N ARG A 236 6.25 -3.41 -15.92
CA ARG A 236 5.42 -2.42 -15.23
C ARG A 236 4.01 -2.43 -15.81
N VAL A 237 3.01 -2.09 -15.00
CA VAL A 237 1.67 -1.73 -15.48
C VAL A 237 1.22 -0.48 -14.76
N HIS A 238 0.81 0.54 -15.51
CA HIS A 238 0.27 1.79 -14.99
C HIS A 238 -1.26 1.76 -15.02
N TRP A 239 -1.93 2.44 -14.09
CA TRP A 239 -3.40 2.37 -13.99
C TRP A 239 -4.15 2.78 -15.26
N LYS A 240 -3.59 3.72 -16.03
CA LYS A 240 -4.13 4.17 -17.34
C LYS A 240 -4.23 3.06 -18.36
N GLU A 241 -3.44 2.00 -18.19
CA GLU A 241 -3.40 0.87 -19.11
C GLU A 241 -4.35 -0.24 -18.69
N ILE A 242 -5.10 -0.09 -17.59
CA ILE A 242 -6.02 -1.12 -17.10
C ILE A 242 -7.43 -0.81 -17.59
N PHE A 243 -8.02 -1.76 -18.31
CA PHE A 243 -9.42 -1.74 -18.68
C PHE A 243 -10.24 -2.56 -17.71
N ARG A 244 -11.02 -1.89 -16.85
CA ARG A 244 -11.98 -2.52 -15.93
C ARG A 244 -13.19 -1.62 -15.67
N CYS A 245 -14.30 -2.19 -15.24
CA CYS A 245 -15.56 -1.48 -14.95
C CYS A 245 -15.56 -0.68 -13.62
N HIS A 246 -14.52 -0.79 -12.80
CA HIS A 246 -14.41 -0.03 -11.56
C HIS A 246 -13.95 1.41 -11.80
N LEU A 247 -14.50 2.35 -11.02
CA LEU A 247 -14.09 3.77 -11.03
C LEU A 247 -12.59 3.94 -10.71
N LEU A 248 -12.08 3.16 -9.76
CA LEU A 248 -10.66 3.08 -9.45
C LEU A 248 -10.02 1.92 -10.22
N ALA A 249 -9.15 2.22 -11.18
CA ALA A 249 -8.37 1.23 -11.90
C ALA A 249 -7.17 0.77 -11.05
N PHE A 250 -7.14 -0.51 -10.70
CA PHE A 250 -6.05 -1.15 -9.96
C PHE A 250 -5.98 -2.64 -10.28
N LEU A 251 -4.94 -3.31 -9.80
CA LEU A 251 -4.79 -4.77 -9.88
C LEU A 251 -4.52 -5.35 -8.50
N SER A 252 -4.97 -6.58 -8.28
CA SER A 252 -4.74 -7.34 -7.05
C SER A 252 -3.53 -8.27 -7.21
N PRO A 253 -2.64 -8.41 -6.22
CA PRO A 253 -1.55 -9.40 -6.30
C PRO A 253 -2.10 -10.82 -6.51
N GLY A 254 -1.45 -11.56 -7.42
CA GLY A 254 -1.86 -12.89 -7.83
C GLY A 254 -2.92 -12.93 -8.93
N GLU A 255 -3.60 -11.81 -9.21
CA GLU A 255 -4.57 -11.70 -10.29
C GLU A 255 -3.93 -12.00 -11.64
N ILE A 256 -4.62 -12.82 -12.44
CA ILE A 256 -4.20 -13.12 -13.81
C ILE A 256 -4.71 -12.03 -14.73
N VAL A 257 -3.87 -11.60 -15.66
CA VAL A 257 -4.21 -10.54 -16.61
C VAL A 257 -3.79 -10.92 -18.03
N LYS A 258 -4.54 -10.41 -19.00
CA LYS A 258 -4.13 -10.31 -20.40
C LYS A 258 -3.65 -8.90 -20.69
N TYR A 259 -2.75 -8.75 -21.66
CA TYR A 259 -2.32 -7.45 -22.17
C TYR A 259 -2.37 -7.42 -23.71
N SER A 260 -2.45 -6.24 -24.31
CA SER A 260 -2.48 -6.12 -25.77
C SER A 260 -1.09 -5.97 -26.38
N ALA A 261 -0.19 -5.25 -25.68
CA ALA A 261 1.15 -4.96 -26.17
C ALA A 261 2.14 -4.69 -25.03
N LEU A 262 3.42 -4.60 -25.41
CA LEU A 262 4.51 -4.18 -24.54
C LEU A 262 5.25 -3.01 -25.16
N ARG A 263 5.54 -1.99 -24.36
CA ARG A 263 6.33 -0.85 -24.76
C ARG A 263 7.48 -0.58 -23.80
N THR A 264 8.37 0.31 -24.18
CA THR A 264 9.34 0.89 -23.25
C THR A 264 8.59 1.80 -22.27
N PRO A 265 8.79 1.66 -20.95
CA PRO A 265 8.12 2.52 -19.98
C PRO A 265 8.52 3.99 -20.15
N ASN A 266 7.58 4.88 -19.93
CA ASN A 266 7.85 6.32 -19.86
C ASN A 266 8.36 6.72 -18.46
N GLY A 267 9.33 7.64 -18.44
CA GLY A 267 9.91 8.21 -17.22
C GLY A 267 11.00 7.36 -16.56
N LYS A 268 11.53 7.84 -15.42
CA LYS A 268 12.60 7.18 -14.68
C LYS A 268 12.05 5.93 -13.95
N THR A 269 12.44 4.75 -14.40
CA THR A 269 12.04 3.48 -13.81
C THR A 269 13.07 2.38 -14.05
N SER A 270 13.11 1.36 -13.18
CA SER A 270 13.97 0.19 -13.34
C SER A 270 13.36 -0.90 -14.25
N PHE A 271 12.08 -0.77 -14.58
CA PHE A 271 11.42 -1.70 -15.50
C PHE A 271 11.89 -1.49 -16.94
N ARG A 272 12.13 -2.58 -17.66
CA ARG A 272 12.50 -2.54 -19.09
C ARG A 272 11.30 -2.56 -20.03
N LYS A 273 10.14 -3.01 -19.53
CA LYS A 273 8.90 -3.18 -20.30
C LYS A 273 7.71 -2.67 -19.50
N GLU A 274 6.72 -2.12 -20.21
CA GLU A 274 5.43 -1.71 -19.68
C GLU A 274 4.31 -2.40 -20.47
N ALA A 275 3.38 -3.02 -19.75
CA ALA A 275 2.20 -3.66 -20.30
C ALA A 275 1.12 -2.63 -20.60
N VAL A 276 0.55 -2.74 -21.81
CA VAL A 276 -0.47 -1.86 -22.37
C VAL A 276 -1.75 -2.67 -22.56
N GLY A 277 -2.89 -2.01 -22.38
CA GLY A 277 -4.21 -2.59 -22.56
C GLY A 277 -4.45 -3.85 -21.73
N VAL A 278 -4.17 -3.74 -20.44
CA VAL A 278 -4.26 -4.79 -19.44
C VAL A 278 -5.70 -5.02 -19.02
N MET A 279 -6.13 -6.27 -19.03
CA MET A 279 -7.46 -6.71 -18.61
C MET A 279 -7.34 -7.88 -17.63
N PRO A 280 -7.98 -7.82 -16.45
CA PRO A 280 -8.14 -8.99 -15.59
C PRO A 280 -8.78 -10.18 -16.32
N VAL A 281 -8.33 -11.39 -15.98
CA VAL A 281 -8.92 -12.65 -16.44
C VAL A 281 -9.66 -13.26 -15.25
N GLY A 282 -10.94 -12.89 -15.10
CA GLY A 282 -11.78 -13.30 -13.99
C GLY A 282 -12.93 -12.33 -13.78
#